data_AF-A0A9N7YSR6-F1
#
_entry.id   AF-A0A9N7YSR6-F1
#
_cell.length_a   1.000
_cell.length_b   1.000
_cell.length_c   1.000
_cell.angle_alpha   90.00
_cell.angle_beta   90.00
_cell.angle_gamma   90.00
#
_symmetry.space_group_name_H-M   'P 1'
#
loop_
_entity.id
_entity.type
_entity.pdbx_description
1 polymer ?
#
loop_
_entity_poly.entity_id
_entity_poly.type
_entity_poly.pdbx_seq_one_letter_code
_entity_poly.pdbx_strand_id
1 'polypeptide(L)'
;EQLPELHMHFQAQSFHTSMYASSWFLTIFLTSFPLPVATRIFDIFMCEGLEIVFRVGLAILQMNQTELIQLDMEGMLQHFQRIIPNQLDSGPDKVIQAAYQVKYNAKKMKKLEKEYTTIKSKEMEEQVEIKRLRTENRLLKQRIDTLEKESASLADRLIQGQVTRAQEAEENYLVKRELATVKQQSEEASGQLEQAKNTIRQLQQQPQAKGAPRYSEESVLQLETELVQARLKEAESQCALKEMQDKILDIEKRNTSLPDDTNVARLQEELIGVKLREAEALTGLKEQRQQVRDLEEHWQRHMARTAGRWKDASKKNTMSELQDELMSVRLREAEAQAELRETRQRILELETQNQIHSNHLRRGEQESRSHQERVQTLTVQNKDLHVQLQEIKRRQAEIECKSKEEVMAVRLREADNIAAMAELQQQISELEIEKEEEKVQGHLNHTDSSQYIRDLKDQISELKHEIFSLKGKRSLANQPSFDGIHIVNHYVGDESYQSSDEDGVKAPTLQDTQPRSSSRVRLRPNLGDTDSEEEEEEEDDDDDGEALRLSVPPSSHKSTTV
;
A
#
# COMPACT_ATOMS: atom_id res chain seq x y z
N GLU A 1 -37.21 21.49 37.42
CA GLU A 1 -38.15 21.17 38.52
C GLU A 1 -39.11 22.31 38.83
N GLN A 2 -38.76 23.33 39.63
CA GLN A 2 -39.71 24.41 39.95
C GLN A 2 -40.08 25.27 38.73
N LEU A 3 -39.14 25.46 37.80
CA LEU A 3 -39.33 26.11 36.50
C LEU A 3 -38.86 25.15 35.40
N PRO A 4 -39.67 24.17 34.96
CA PRO A 4 -39.23 23.15 34.01
C PRO A 4 -39.08 23.71 32.59
N GLU A 5 -40.06 24.48 32.12
CA GLU A 5 -40.10 25.08 30.78
C GLU A 5 -38.94 26.07 30.58
N LEU A 6 -38.74 26.99 31.53
CA LEU A 6 -37.63 27.95 31.50
C LEU A 6 -36.26 27.24 31.51
N HIS A 7 -36.14 26.12 32.23
CA HIS A 7 -34.90 25.34 32.25
C HIS A 7 -34.65 24.62 30.91
N MET A 8 -35.69 24.10 30.26
CA MET A 8 -35.59 23.54 28.90
C MET A 8 -35.21 24.63 27.88
N HIS A 9 -35.79 25.82 27.99
CA HIS A 9 -35.43 26.97 27.14
C HIS A 9 -33.98 27.38 27.33
N PHE A 10 -33.50 27.51 28.57
CA PHE A 10 -32.10 27.81 28.86
C PHE A 10 -31.16 26.72 28.31
N GLN A 11 -31.52 25.44 28.40
CA GLN A 11 -30.75 24.35 27.77
C GLN A 11 -30.72 24.49 26.23
N ALA A 12 -31.86 24.74 25.60
CA ALA A 12 -31.96 24.88 24.13
C ALA A 12 -31.16 26.08 23.60
N GLN A 13 -31.13 27.19 24.34
CA GLN A 13 -30.34 28.39 24.03
C GLN A 13 -28.86 28.30 24.49
N SER A 14 -28.43 27.16 25.04
CA SER A 14 -27.10 26.98 25.69
C SER A 14 -26.78 28.03 26.77
N PHE A 15 -27.80 28.61 27.39
CA PHE A 15 -27.69 29.70 28.35
C PHE A 15 -27.40 29.14 29.75
N HIS A 16 -26.14 29.20 30.17
CA HIS A 16 -25.67 28.59 31.41
C HIS A 16 -25.88 29.49 32.63
N THR A 17 -26.18 28.90 33.78
CA THR A 17 -26.41 29.61 35.06
C THR A 17 -25.26 30.55 35.46
N SER A 18 -24.03 30.20 35.09
CA SER A 18 -22.83 31.03 35.31
C SER A 18 -22.86 32.38 34.58
N MET A 19 -23.61 32.51 33.47
CA MET A 19 -23.69 33.75 32.68
C MET A 19 -24.40 34.89 33.41
N TYR A 20 -25.37 34.58 34.28
CA TYR A 20 -26.19 35.58 34.98
C TYR A 20 -26.10 35.51 36.51
N ALA A 21 -25.94 34.31 37.10
CA ALA A 21 -26.01 34.14 38.56
C ALA A 21 -24.65 34.21 39.28
N SER A 22 -23.52 34.30 38.57
CA SER A 22 -22.19 34.30 39.22
C SER A 22 -22.03 35.48 40.18
N SER A 23 -22.43 36.69 39.76
CA SER A 23 -22.41 37.87 40.64
C SER A 23 -23.39 37.75 41.80
N TRP A 24 -24.56 37.13 41.58
CA TRP A 24 -25.60 36.95 42.59
C TRP A 24 -25.09 36.16 43.80
N PHE A 25 -24.45 35.01 43.56
CA PHE A 25 -23.91 34.17 44.62
C PHE A 25 -22.57 34.70 45.19
N LEU A 26 -21.68 35.26 44.37
CA LEU A 26 -20.37 35.75 44.83
C LEU A 26 -20.46 37.07 45.62
N THR A 27 -21.43 37.94 45.30
CA THR A 27 -21.57 39.27 45.93
C THR A 27 -22.83 39.41 46.77
N ILE A 28 -23.64 38.35 46.90
CA ILE A 28 -24.92 38.38 47.62
C ILE A 28 -25.82 39.50 47.05
N PHE A 29 -25.86 39.56 45.72
CA PHE A 29 -26.50 40.60 44.89
C PHE A 29 -26.03 42.06 45.07
N LEU A 30 -25.05 42.36 45.94
CA LEU A 30 -24.59 43.73 46.25
C LEU A 30 -24.09 44.51 45.03
N THR A 31 -23.60 43.84 43.98
CA THR A 31 -23.18 44.48 42.72
C THR A 31 -24.21 44.39 41.59
N SER A 32 -25.36 43.75 41.84
CA SER A 32 -26.32 43.37 40.78
C SER A 32 -27.67 44.08 40.87
N PHE A 33 -28.09 44.54 42.06
CA PHE A 33 -29.40 45.18 42.28
C PHE A 33 -29.30 46.50 43.05
N PRO A 34 -30.35 47.36 43.00
CA PRO A 34 -30.38 48.63 43.71
C PRO A 34 -30.08 48.47 45.22
N LEU A 35 -29.28 49.40 45.76
CA LEU A 35 -28.74 49.29 47.12
C LEU A 35 -29.78 48.97 48.21
N PRO A 36 -30.99 49.59 48.26
CA PRO A 36 -32.00 49.27 49.29
C PRO A 36 -32.56 47.85 49.20
N VAL A 37 -32.45 47.21 48.03
CA VAL A 37 -32.86 45.81 47.82
C VAL A 37 -31.71 44.88 48.21
N ALA A 38 -30.49 45.18 47.75
CA ALA A 38 -29.34 44.35 48.01
C ALA A 38 -28.93 44.34 49.50
N THR A 39 -28.96 45.48 50.20
CA THR A 39 -28.73 45.51 51.66
C THR A 39 -29.80 44.71 52.41
N ARG A 40 -31.07 44.81 52.01
CA ARG A 40 -32.16 44.07 52.65
C ARG A 40 -32.04 42.55 52.47
N ILE A 41 -31.53 42.10 51.31
CA ILE A 41 -31.19 40.68 51.11
C ILE A 41 -29.99 40.29 51.98
N PHE A 42 -28.98 41.16 52.08
CA PHE A 42 -27.78 40.94 52.89
C PHE A 42 -28.10 40.85 54.39
N ASP A 43 -28.98 41.71 54.93
CA ASP A 43 -29.46 41.66 56.32
C ASP A 43 -30.08 40.29 56.65
N ILE A 44 -30.92 39.77 55.74
CA ILE A 44 -31.56 38.47 55.90
C ILE A 44 -30.53 37.35 55.76
N PHE A 45 -29.57 37.46 54.83
CA PHE A 45 -28.47 36.50 54.69
C PHE A 45 -27.62 36.42 55.97
N MET A 46 -27.35 37.53 56.64
CA MET A 46 -26.62 37.56 57.91
C MET A 46 -27.42 36.95 59.08
N CYS A 47 -28.74 36.75 58.93
CA CYS A 47 -29.62 36.16 59.94
C CYS A 47 -29.98 34.68 59.66
N GLU A 48 -30.33 34.36 58.41
CA GLU A 48 -30.82 33.04 57.96
C GLU A 48 -29.76 32.22 57.19
N GLY A 49 -28.66 32.84 56.78
CA GLY A 49 -27.62 32.22 55.97
C GLY A 49 -27.95 32.13 54.48
N LEU A 50 -27.23 31.26 53.76
CA LEU A 50 -27.24 31.18 52.29
C LEU A 50 -28.60 30.76 51.68
N GLU A 51 -29.54 30.25 52.48
CA GLU A 51 -30.88 29.85 52.00
C GLU A 51 -31.63 31.01 51.31
N ILE A 52 -31.54 32.24 51.84
CA ILE A 52 -32.22 33.40 51.22
C ILE A 52 -31.67 33.70 49.81
N VAL A 53 -30.39 33.44 49.54
CA VAL A 53 -29.77 33.73 48.24
C VAL A 53 -30.36 32.84 47.14
N PHE A 54 -30.54 31.54 47.44
CA PHE A 54 -31.25 30.62 46.55
C PHE A 54 -32.73 30.98 46.38
N ARG A 55 -33.40 31.40 47.45
CA ARG A 55 -34.81 31.81 47.42
C ARG A 55 -35.03 33.06 46.55
N VAL A 56 -34.21 34.10 46.74
CA VAL A 56 -34.27 35.35 45.97
C VAL A 56 -33.95 35.08 44.49
N GLY A 57 -32.85 34.36 44.21
CA GLY A 57 -32.48 34.03 42.82
C GLY A 57 -33.57 33.26 42.07
N LEU A 58 -34.27 32.34 42.74
CA LEU A 58 -35.37 31.58 42.13
C LEU A 58 -36.68 32.38 42.06
N ALA A 59 -36.95 33.29 43.01
CA ALA A 59 -38.08 34.21 42.95
C ALA A 59 -37.96 35.18 41.76
N ILE A 60 -36.75 35.70 41.49
CA ILE A 60 -36.46 36.56 40.35
C ILE A 60 -36.75 35.84 39.02
N LEU A 61 -36.34 34.57 38.91
CA LEU A 61 -36.63 33.71 37.75
C LEU A 61 -38.14 33.41 37.61
N GLN A 62 -38.86 33.24 38.73
CA GLN A 62 -40.32 33.08 38.73
C GLN A 62 -41.04 34.36 38.26
N MET A 63 -40.61 35.53 38.76
CA MET A 63 -41.17 36.83 38.39
C MET A 63 -40.99 37.17 36.90
N ASN A 64 -39.90 36.69 36.29
CA ASN A 64 -39.52 37.01 34.90
C ASN A 64 -39.73 35.84 33.91
N GLN A 65 -40.30 34.70 34.33
CA GLN A 65 -40.43 33.49 33.50
C GLN A 65 -41.09 33.77 32.14
N THR A 66 -42.21 34.50 32.15
CA THR A 66 -43.03 34.78 30.96
C THR A 66 -42.28 35.64 29.93
N GLU A 67 -41.36 36.49 30.36
CA GLU A 67 -40.55 37.35 29.49
C GLU A 67 -39.33 36.57 28.98
N LEU A 68 -38.58 35.94 29.89
CA LEU A 68 -37.36 35.19 29.58
C LEU A 68 -37.57 34.04 28.59
N ILE A 69 -38.73 33.36 28.61
CA ILE A 69 -39.03 32.25 27.68
C ILE A 69 -39.28 32.71 26.23
N GLN A 70 -39.45 34.01 25.99
CA GLN A 70 -39.64 34.60 24.66
C GLN A 70 -38.33 35.17 24.06
N LEU A 71 -37.25 35.20 24.85
CA LEU A 71 -35.98 35.82 24.49
C LEU A 71 -34.94 34.76 24.07
N ASP A 72 -34.04 35.12 23.16
CA ASP A 72 -32.87 34.32 22.81
C ASP A 72 -31.73 34.49 23.83
N MET A 73 -30.58 33.86 23.57
CA MET A 73 -29.40 33.90 24.46
C MET A 73 -28.96 35.34 24.80
N GLU A 74 -28.91 36.24 23.81
CA GLU A 74 -28.51 37.64 24.04
C GLU A 74 -29.62 38.44 24.74
N GLY A 75 -30.86 38.30 24.29
CA GLY A 75 -32.01 38.97 24.89
C GLY A 75 -32.16 38.62 26.38
N MET A 76 -32.02 37.35 26.75
CA MET A 76 -32.01 36.92 28.15
C MET A 76 -30.89 37.59 28.93
N LEU A 77 -29.66 37.62 28.40
CA LEU A 77 -28.52 38.26 29.06
C LEU A 77 -28.76 39.77 29.29
N GLN A 78 -29.28 40.48 28.29
CA GLN A 78 -29.65 41.90 28.43
C GLN A 78 -30.78 42.09 29.46
N HIS A 79 -31.76 41.18 29.52
CA HIS A 79 -32.87 41.20 30.48
C HIS A 79 -32.36 41.10 31.93
N PHE A 80 -31.48 40.14 32.21
CA PHE A 80 -30.83 39.97 33.52
C PHE A 80 -29.98 41.18 33.93
N GLN A 81 -29.30 41.82 32.98
CA GLN A 81 -28.38 42.94 33.26
C GLN A 81 -29.07 44.31 33.37
N ARG A 82 -30.23 44.52 32.72
CA ARG A 82 -30.85 45.86 32.61
C ARG A 82 -32.30 45.91 33.08
N ILE A 83 -33.12 44.92 32.74
CA ILE A 83 -34.57 44.99 32.98
C ILE A 83 -34.89 44.55 34.42
N ILE A 84 -34.31 43.44 34.88
CA ILE A 84 -34.54 42.92 36.23
C ILE A 84 -34.08 43.89 37.34
N PRO A 85 -32.90 44.54 37.28
CA PRO A 85 -32.51 45.53 38.29
C PRO A 85 -33.51 46.70 38.39
N ASN A 86 -33.96 47.23 37.26
CA ASN A 86 -34.90 48.35 37.20
C ASN A 86 -36.31 47.97 37.71
N GLN A 87 -36.75 46.71 37.54
CA GLN A 87 -38.00 46.22 38.15
C GLN A 87 -37.95 46.30 39.70
N LEU A 88 -36.76 46.24 40.29
CA LEU A 88 -36.54 46.20 41.73
C LEU A 88 -36.35 47.60 42.38
N ASP A 89 -36.25 48.68 41.60
CA ASP A 89 -36.20 50.07 42.10
C ASP A 89 -37.44 50.45 42.93
N SER A 90 -38.55 49.70 42.80
CA SER A 90 -39.75 49.81 43.66
C SER A 90 -39.50 49.51 45.15
N GLY A 91 -38.34 48.97 45.51
CA GLY A 91 -37.98 48.58 46.88
C GLY A 91 -38.09 47.06 47.15
N PRO A 92 -37.53 46.60 48.29
CA PRO A 92 -37.29 45.17 48.54
C PRO A 92 -38.55 44.32 48.72
N ASP A 93 -39.65 44.90 49.23
CA ASP A 93 -40.74 44.11 49.80
C ASP A 93 -41.36 43.11 48.81
N LYS A 94 -41.47 43.47 47.52
CA LYS A 94 -41.98 42.59 46.47
C LYS A 94 -41.13 41.33 46.29
N VAL A 95 -39.81 41.49 46.14
CA VAL A 95 -38.89 40.38 45.89
C VAL A 95 -38.64 39.55 47.15
N ILE A 96 -38.60 40.18 48.33
CA ILE A 96 -38.50 39.47 49.61
C ILE A 96 -39.78 38.66 49.89
N GLN A 97 -40.97 39.23 49.66
CA GLN A 97 -42.23 38.49 49.79
C GLN A 97 -42.29 37.28 48.85
N ALA A 98 -41.85 37.43 47.60
CA ALA A 98 -41.75 36.33 46.65
C ALA A 98 -40.74 35.26 47.09
N ALA A 99 -39.55 35.65 47.58
CA ALA A 99 -38.52 34.74 48.07
C ALA A 99 -38.99 33.85 49.25
N TYR A 100 -39.83 34.35 50.15
CA TYR A 100 -40.41 33.51 51.21
C TYR A 100 -41.48 32.53 50.70
N GLN A 101 -42.14 32.78 49.56
CA GLN A 101 -43.04 31.80 48.92
C GLN A 101 -42.29 30.66 48.22
N VAL A 102 -41.02 30.87 47.82
CA VAL A 102 -40.19 29.82 47.21
C VAL A 102 -39.99 28.66 48.18
N LYS A 103 -40.32 27.44 47.75
CA LYS A 103 -40.16 26.23 48.56
C LYS A 103 -38.71 25.74 48.53
N TYR A 104 -37.92 26.15 49.51
CA TYR A 104 -36.59 25.59 49.76
C TYR A 104 -36.69 24.27 50.56
N ASN A 105 -35.72 23.37 50.37
CA ASN A 105 -35.67 22.09 51.10
C ASN A 105 -34.20 21.72 51.39
N ALA A 106 -33.75 21.99 52.62
CA ALA A 106 -32.37 21.76 53.04
C ALA A 106 -31.91 20.29 52.87
N LYS A 107 -32.79 19.30 53.10
CA LYS A 107 -32.46 17.89 52.86
C LYS A 107 -32.21 17.60 51.38
N LYS A 108 -32.95 18.24 50.48
CA LYS A 108 -32.74 18.12 49.04
C LYS A 108 -31.48 18.86 48.59
N MET A 109 -31.22 20.06 49.09
CA MET A 109 -30.00 20.80 48.76
C MET A 109 -28.75 20.02 49.17
N LYS A 110 -28.74 19.40 50.36
CA LYS A 110 -27.66 18.49 50.81
C LYS A 110 -27.55 17.17 50.02
N LYS A 111 -28.57 16.81 49.24
CA LYS A 111 -28.52 15.71 48.25
C LYS A 111 -27.88 16.21 46.95
N LEU A 112 -28.32 17.35 46.43
CA LEU A 112 -27.78 17.99 45.22
C LEU A 112 -26.29 18.36 45.39
N GLU A 113 -25.89 18.82 46.58
CA GLU A 113 -24.50 19.07 46.98
C GLU A 113 -23.64 17.81 46.80
N LYS A 114 -24.10 16.67 47.34
CA LYS A 114 -23.42 15.37 47.20
C LYS A 114 -23.41 14.84 45.77
N GLU A 115 -24.49 15.05 45.03
CA GLU A 115 -24.58 14.66 43.61
C GLU A 115 -23.59 15.47 42.78
N TYR A 116 -23.48 16.79 43.02
CA TYR A 116 -22.51 17.66 42.37
C TYR A 116 -21.06 17.27 42.71
N THR A 117 -20.71 17.01 43.97
CA THR A 117 -19.35 16.55 44.30
C THR A 117 -19.02 15.18 43.73
N THR A 118 -20.00 14.26 43.66
CA THR A 118 -19.83 12.96 42.98
C THR A 118 -19.58 13.13 41.49
N ILE A 119 -20.36 14.00 40.81
CA ILE A 119 -20.15 14.34 39.40
C ILE A 119 -18.77 14.97 39.20
N LYS A 120 -18.35 15.90 40.06
CA LYS A 120 -17.06 16.59 39.92
C LYS A 120 -15.85 15.68 40.17
N SER A 121 -15.95 14.69 41.06
CA SER A 121 -14.94 13.63 41.21
C SER A 121 -14.83 12.81 39.93
N LYS A 122 -15.96 12.32 39.43
CA LYS A 122 -16.02 11.53 38.20
C LYS A 122 -15.52 12.28 36.97
N GLU A 123 -15.80 13.57 36.84
CA GLU A 123 -15.22 14.43 35.78
C GLU A 123 -13.70 14.55 35.89
N MET A 124 -13.14 14.61 37.10
CA MET A 124 -11.69 14.64 37.32
C MET A 124 -11.06 13.29 36.98
N GLU A 125 -11.67 12.19 37.41
CA GLU A 125 -11.26 10.81 37.08
C GLU A 125 -11.27 10.60 35.55
N GLU A 126 -12.32 11.07 34.86
CA GLU A 126 -12.44 11.01 33.40
C GLU A 126 -11.41 11.91 32.70
N GLN A 127 -11.07 13.09 33.24
CA GLN A 127 -9.95 13.88 32.70
C GLN A 127 -8.58 13.22 32.90
N VAL A 128 -8.34 12.53 34.03
CA VAL A 128 -7.09 11.80 34.26
C VAL A 128 -6.96 10.64 33.28
N GLU A 129 -8.02 9.85 33.07
CA GLU A 129 -8.01 8.76 32.11
C GLU A 129 -7.91 9.27 30.66
N ILE A 130 -8.54 10.40 30.30
CA ILE A 130 -8.34 11.05 28.99
C ILE A 130 -6.88 11.47 28.77
N LYS A 131 -6.20 11.99 29.81
CA LYS A 131 -4.76 12.34 29.72
C LYS A 131 -3.89 11.10 29.52
N ARG A 132 -4.17 10.01 30.25
CA ARG A 132 -3.49 8.72 30.11
C ARG A 132 -3.71 8.09 28.72
N LEU A 133 -4.95 8.04 28.25
CA LEU A 133 -5.27 7.50 26.92
C LEU A 133 -4.62 8.32 25.79
N ARG A 134 -4.43 9.64 25.97
CA ARG A 134 -3.67 10.48 25.02
C ARG A 134 -2.18 10.15 24.98
N THR A 135 -1.52 9.91 26.13
CA THR A 135 -0.10 9.51 26.13
C THR A 135 0.08 8.09 25.60
N GLU A 136 -0.81 7.16 25.94
CA GLU A 136 -0.81 5.78 25.41
C GLU A 136 -1.01 5.77 23.88
N ASN A 137 -1.95 6.56 23.35
CA ASN A 137 -2.13 6.70 21.90
C ASN A 137 -0.91 7.34 21.19
N ARG A 138 -0.18 8.26 21.84
CA ARG A 138 1.08 8.81 21.28
C ARG A 138 2.15 7.72 21.13
N LEU A 139 2.34 6.91 22.17
CA LEU A 139 3.30 5.80 22.16
C LEU A 139 2.92 4.71 21.14
N LEU A 140 1.63 4.36 21.05
CA LEU A 140 1.14 3.40 20.06
C LEU A 140 1.35 3.88 18.63
N LYS A 141 1.10 5.16 18.33
CA LYS A 141 1.44 5.75 17.02
C LYS A 141 2.93 5.65 16.73
N GLN A 142 3.79 6.10 17.64
CA GLN A 142 5.25 6.00 17.48
C GLN A 142 5.71 4.55 17.22
N ARG A 143 5.07 3.55 17.84
CA ARG A 143 5.38 2.13 17.56
C ARG A 143 4.89 1.67 16.19
N ILE A 144 3.73 2.13 15.72
CA ILE A 144 3.24 1.90 14.35
C ILE A 144 4.19 2.53 13.34
N ASP A 145 4.52 3.82 13.47
CA ASP A 145 5.45 4.55 12.59
C ASP A 145 6.82 3.85 12.50
N THR A 146 7.26 3.24 13.60
CA THR A 146 8.50 2.46 13.66
C THR A 146 8.38 1.12 12.92
N LEU A 147 7.30 0.37 13.16
CA LEU A 147 7.03 -0.91 12.48
C LEU A 147 6.81 -0.74 10.97
N GLU A 148 6.21 0.37 10.54
CA GLU A 148 6.05 0.70 9.11
C GLU A 148 7.41 0.99 8.45
N LYS A 149 8.30 1.72 9.12
CA LYS A 149 9.69 1.91 8.67
C LYS A 149 10.50 0.61 8.64
N GLU A 150 10.38 -0.22 9.68
CA GLU A 150 10.97 -1.56 9.73
C GLU A 150 10.48 -2.41 8.53
N SER A 151 9.17 -2.41 8.28
CA SER A 151 8.52 -3.15 7.19
C SER A 151 8.95 -2.66 5.79
N ALA A 152 8.99 -1.35 5.56
CA ALA A 152 9.52 -0.77 4.32
C ALA A 152 10.98 -1.20 4.09
N SER A 153 11.84 -1.09 5.11
CA SER A 153 13.25 -1.51 5.01
C SER A 153 13.43 -3.01 4.70
N LEU A 154 12.46 -3.85 5.08
CA LEU A 154 12.45 -5.28 4.77
C LEU A 154 11.99 -5.53 3.33
N ALA A 155 10.97 -4.81 2.87
CA ALA A 155 10.52 -4.86 1.48
C ALA A 155 11.63 -4.40 0.52
N ASP A 156 12.28 -3.27 0.78
CA ASP A 156 13.38 -2.75 -0.04
C ASP A 156 14.55 -3.75 -0.13
N ARG A 157 14.97 -4.32 1.01
CA ARG A 157 16.02 -5.36 1.03
C ARG A 157 15.62 -6.62 0.27
N LEU A 158 14.34 -7.02 0.32
CA LEU A 158 13.84 -8.20 -0.37
C LEU A 158 13.76 -7.96 -1.89
N ILE A 159 13.31 -6.78 -2.32
CA ILE A 159 13.31 -6.34 -3.72
C ILE A 159 14.74 -6.26 -4.25
N GLN A 160 15.65 -5.58 -3.54
CA GLN A 160 17.06 -5.47 -3.93
C GLN A 160 17.71 -6.86 -4.02
N GLY A 161 17.46 -7.73 -3.04
CA GLY A 161 17.91 -9.13 -3.06
C GLY A 161 17.25 -10.01 -4.13
N GLN A 162 16.13 -9.61 -4.74
CA GLN A 162 15.60 -10.25 -5.96
C GLN A 162 16.28 -9.69 -7.21
N VAL A 163 16.46 -8.36 -7.31
CA VAL A 163 17.14 -7.70 -8.43
C VAL A 163 18.57 -8.20 -8.58
N THR A 164 19.35 -8.28 -7.50
CA THR A 164 20.72 -8.81 -7.54
C THR A 164 20.77 -10.27 -7.98
N ARG A 165 19.83 -11.13 -7.54
CA ARG A 165 19.76 -12.52 -8.02
C ARG A 165 19.35 -12.64 -9.49
N ALA A 166 18.53 -11.73 -9.99
CA ALA A 166 18.20 -11.67 -11.42
C ALA A 166 19.41 -11.25 -12.25
N GLN A 167 20.18 -10.26 -11.78
CA GLN A 167 21.44 -9.82 -12.39
C GLN A 167 22.51 -10.93 -12.37
N GLU A 168 22.74 -11.57 -11.21
CA GLU A 168 23.63 -12.73 -11.08
C GLU A 168 23.23 -13.86 -12.04
N ALA A 169 21.93 -14.09 -12.27
CA ALA A 169 21.44 -15.11 -13.22
C ALA A 169 21.64 -14.72 -14.69
N GLU A 170 21.46 -13.45 -15.05
CA GLU A 170 21.70 -12.94 -16.41
C GLU A 170 23.20 -12.99 -16.76
N GLU A 171 24.07 -12.53 -15.86
CA GLU A 171 25.53 -12.67 -16.00
C GLU A 171 25.95 -14.14 -16.11
N ASN A 172 25.37 -15.03 -15.29
CA ASN A 172 25.67 -16.46 -15.34
C ASN A 172 25.27 -17.10 -16.69
N TYR A 173 24.18 -16.63 -17.31
CA TYR A 173 23.78 -17.05 -18.66
C TYR A 173 24.73 -16.52 -19.74
N LEU A 174 25.14 -15.24 -19.65
CA LEU A 174 26.14 -14.64 -20.54
C LEU A 174 27.47 -15.39 -20.50
N VAL A 175 28.03 -15.60 -19.31
CA VAL A 175 29.28 -16.35 -19.10
C VAL A 175 29.17 -17.79 -19.62
N LYS A 176 28.04 -18.47 -19.41
CA LYS A 176 27.80 -19.81 -19.99
C LYS A 176 27.79 -19.80 -21.52
N ARG A 177 27.21 -18.77 -22.15
CA ARG A 177 27.17 -18.63 -23.61
C ARG A 177 28.57 -18.39 -24.17
N GLU A 178 29.34 -17.49 -23.56
CA GLU A 178 30.72 -17.21 -23.96
C GLU A 178 31.65 -18.42 -23.75
N LEU A 179 31.52 -19.12 -22.62
CA LEU A 179 32.25 -20.36 -22.35
C LEU A 179 31.95 -21.44 -23.41
N ALA A 180 30.70 -21.55 -23.87
CA ALA A 180 30.33 -22.47 -24.95
C ALA A 180 30.97 -22.05 -26.30
N THR A 181 30.98 -20.76 -26.61
CA THR A 181 31.63 -20.22 -27.83
C THR A 181 33.15 -20.46 -27.82
N VAL A 182 33.82 -20.21 -26.68
CA VAL A 182 35.26 -20.45 -26.54
C VAL A 182 35.61 -21.94 -26.61
N LYS A 183 34.76 -22.82 -26.05
CA LYS A 183 34.91 -24.28 -26.21
C LYS A 183 34.82 -24.71 -27.67
N GLN A 184 33.81 -24.26 -28.41
CA GLN A 184 33.69 -24.57 -29.84
C GLN A 184 34.93 -24.11 -30.62
N GLN A 185 35.42 -22.88 -30.38
CA GLN A 185 36.64 -22.38 -31.02
C GLN A 185 37.89 -23.20 -30.64
N SER A 186 37.97 -23.72 -29.41
CA SER A 186 39.04 -24.61 -28.96
C SER A 186 38.97 -25.99 -29.63
N GLU A 187 37.77 -26.55 -29.79
CA GLU A 187 37.53 -27.81 -30.49
C GLU A 187 37.84 -27.69 -31.99
N GLU A 188 37.41 -26.60 -32.64
CA GLU A 188 37.74 -26.30 -34.04
C GLU A 188 39.25 -26.11 -34.25
N ALA A 189 39.93 -25.34 -33.39
CA ALA A 189 41.39 -25.16 -33.46
C ALA A 189 42.15 -26.47 -33.21
N SER A 190 41.67 -27.32 -32.29
CA SER A 190 42.24 -28.65 -32.05
C SER A 190 42.09 -29.56 -33.27
N GLY A 191 40.90 -29.55 -33.91
CA GLY A 191 40.64 -30.29 -35.16
C GLY A 191 41.50 -29.82 -36.33
N GLN A 192 41.69 -28.51 -36.50
CA GLN A 192 42.61 -27.95 -37.50
C GLN A 192 44.07 -28.37 -37.23
N LEU A 193 44.51 -28.34 -35.97
CA LEU A 193 45.84 -28.78 -35.57
C LEU A 193 46.04 -30.29 -35.82
N GLU A 194 45.02 -31.12 -35.63
CA GLU A 194 45.07 -32.55 -35.94
C GLU A 194 45.06 -32.82 -37.45
N GLN A 195 44.31 -32.07 -38.26
CA GLN A 195 44.38 -32.11 -39.71
C GLN A 195 45.77 -31.71 -40.22
N ALA A 196 46.37 -30.64 -39.68
CA ALA A 196 47.72 -30.21 -40.02
C ALA A 196 48.76 -31.29 -39.69
N LYS A 197 48.70 -31.88 -38.49
CA LYS A 197 49.56 -33.02 -38.09
C LYS A 197 49.41 -34.21 -39.04
N ASN A 198 48.19 -34.57 -39.43
CA ASN A 198 47.95 -35.68 -40.36
C ASN A 198 48.46 -35.36 -41.78
N THR A 199 48.33 -34.12 -42.25
CA THR A 199 48.86 -33.68 -43.55
C THR A 199 50.38 -33.73 -43.58
N ILE A 200 51.06 -33.25 -42.52
CA ILE A 200 52.52 -33.39 -42.33
C ILE A 200 52.92 -34.87 -42.37
N ARG A 201 52.15 -35.74 -41.69
CA ARG A 201 52.39 -37.18 -41.63
C ARG A 201 52.17 -37.89 -42.98
N GLN A 202 51.31 -37.37 -43.85
CA GLN A 202 51.16 -37.85 -45.23
C GLN A 202 52.29 -37.36 -46.13
N LEU A 203 52.69 -36.09 -46.04
CA LEU A 203 53.83 -35.53 -46.76
C LEU A 203 55.14 -36.27 -46.43
N GLN A 204 55.33 -36.67 -45.16
CA GLN A 204 56.45 -37.51 -44.72
C GLN A 204 56.42 -38.95 -45.24
N GLN A 205 55.29 -39.44 -45.78
CA GLN A 205 55.14 -40.79 -46.34
C GLN A 205 55.18 -40.82 -47.88
N GLN A 206 55.25 -39.67 -48.56
CA GLN A 206 55.37 -39.61 -50.01
C GLN A 206 56.84 -39.77 -50.44
N PRO A 207 57.20 -40.77 -51.26
CA PRO A 207 58.59 -41.02 -51.65
C PRO A 207 59.07 -40.04 -52.73
N GLN A 208 59.49 -38.84 -52.34
CA GLN A 208 60.18 -37.92 -53.25
C GLN A 208 61.62 -38.38 -53.52
N ALA A 209 61.96 -38.51 -54.81
CA ALA A 209 63.33 -38.74 -55.24
C ALA A 209 64.15 -37.44 -55.21
N LYS A 210 65.30 -37.48 -54.53
CA LYS A 210 66.43 -36.53 -54.67
C LYS A 210 66.08 -35.03 -54.64
N GLY A 211 65.70 -34.53 -53.46
CA GLY A 211 65.76 -33.10 -53.14
C GLY A 211 65.72 -32.92 -51.63
N ALA A 212 66.62 -32.13 -51.06
CA ALA A 212 66.58 -31.81 -49.64
C ALA A 212 65.68 -30.58 -49.42
N PRO A 213 64.50 -30.71 -48.79
CA PRO A 213 63.76 -29.54 -48.35
C PRO A 213 64.51 -28.91 -47.17
N ARG A 214 65.08 -27.73 -47.39
CA ARG A 214 65.23 -26.78 -46.29
C ARG A 214 63.81 -26.37 -45.90
N TYR A 215 63.29 -26.94 -44.80
CA TYR A 215 62.27 -26.24 -44.02
C TYR A 215 62.84 -24.85 -43.71
N SER A 216 62.10 -23.78 -44.00
CA SER A 216 62.58 -22.45 -43.61
C SER A 216 62.60 -22.37 -42.09
N GLU A 217 63.64 -21.75 -41.54
CA GLU A 217 63.79 -21.50 -40.11
C GLU A 217 62.55 -20.74 -39.57
N GLU A 218 62.03 -19.84 -40.40
CA GLU A 218 60.75 -19.14 -40.28
C GLU A 218 59.51 -20.07 -40.13
N SER A 219 59.43 -21.18 -40.87
CA SER A 219 58.34 -22.17 -40.73
C SER A 219 58.37 -22.89 -39.37
N VAL A 220 59.58 -23.15 -38.86
CA VAL A 220 59.78 -23.78 -37.55
C VAL A 220 59.45 -22.78 -36.44
N LEU A 221 59.91 -21.54 -36.57
CA LEU A 221 59.58 -20.44 -35.66
C LEU A 221 58.07 -20.12 -35.63
N GLN A 222 57.36 -20.24 -36.76
CA GLN A 222 55.89 -20.15 -36.77
C GLN A 222 55.26 -21.28 -35.94
N LEU A 223 55.64 -22.53 -36.16
CA LEU A 223 55.10 -23.67 -35.39
C LEU A 223 55.46 -23.60 -33.90
N GLU A 224 56.63 -23.07 -33.53
CA GLU A 224 57.00 -22.82 -32.13
C GLU A 224 56.20 -21.67 -31.51
N THR A 225 55.96 -20.57 -32.24
CA THR A 225 55.12 -19.46 -31.73
C THR A 225 53.65 -19.82 -31.65
N GLU A 226 53.12 -20.62 -32.58
CA GLU A 226 51.78 -21.22 -32.49
C GLU A 226 51.67 -22.18 -31.29
N LEU A 227 52.67 -23.03 -31.05
CA LEU A 227 52.71 -23.91 -29.88
C LEU A 227 52.74 -23.12 -28.56
N VAL A 228 53.49 -22.01 -28.51
CA VAL A 228 53.53 -21.11 -27.35
C VAL A 228 52.20 -20.38 -27.18
N GLN A 229 51.55 -19.89 -28.24
CA GLN A 229 50.20 -19.31 -28.14
C GLN A 229 49.15 -20.33 -27.70
N ALA A 230 49.21 -21.57 -28.18
CA ALA A 230 48.32 -22.65 -27.75
C ALA A 230 48.50 -22.95 -26.26
N ARG A 231 49.75 -23.05 -25.78
CA ARG A 231 50.09 -23.20 -24.36
C ARG A 231 49.64 -22.02 -23.50
N LEU A 232 49.71 -20.80 -24.02
CA LEU A 232 49.24 -19.60 -23.32
C LEU A 232 47.72 -19.62 -23.14
N LYS A 233 46.97 -19.87 -24.24
CA LYS A 233 45.50 -20.00 -24.21
C LYS A 233 45.03 -21.17 -23.35
N GLU A 234 45.76 -22.28 -23.34
CA GLU A 234 45.52 -23.40 -22.44
C GLU A 234 45.62 -22.95 -20.96
N ALA A 235 46.71 -22.26 -20.58
CA ALA A 235 46.89 -21.74 -19.22
C ALA A 235 45.83 -20.68 -18.84
N GLU A 236 45.50 -19.76 -19.74
CA GLU A 236 44.44 -18.76 -19.55
C GLU A 236 43.08 -19.44 -19.29
N SER A 237 42.75 -20.48 -20.06
CA SER A 237 41.50 -21.25 -19.87
C SER A 237 41.45 -22.01 -18.54
N GLN A 238 42.60 -22.50 -18.05
CA GLN A 238 42.69 -23.19 -16.75
C GLN A 238 42.54 -22.21 -15.57
N CYS A 239 43.09 -20.99 -15.68
CA CYS A 239 42.86 -19.93 -14.69
C CYS A 239 41.39 -19.54 -14.60
N ALA A 240 40.72 -19.30 -15.74
CA ALA A 240 39.30 -18.96 -15.77
C ALA A 240 38.41 -20.06 -15.19
N LEU A 241 38.74 -21.33 -15.45
CA LEU A 241 38.07 -22.49 -14.85
C LEU A 241 38.17 -22.51 -13.32
N LYS A 242 39.32 -22.13 -12.77
CA LYS A 242 39.56 -22.08 -11.32
C LYS A 242 38.77 -20.96 -10.66
N GLU A 243 38.76 -19.75 -11.23
CA GLU A 243 37.93 -18.65 -10.72
C GLU A 243 36.44 -18.99 -10.71
N MET A 244 35.95 -19.77 -11.68
CA MET A 244 34.56 -20.27 -11.66
C MET A 244 34.31 -21.26 -10.52
N GLN A 245 35.28 -22.13 -10.18
CA GLN A 245 35.16 -23.05 -9.05
C GLN A 245 35.15 -22.32 -7.71
N ASP A 246 36.05 -21.36 -7.52
CA ASP A 246 36.12 -20.55 -6.30
C ASP A 246 34.82 -19.73 -6.10
N LYS A 247 34.24 -19.18 -7.18
CA LYS A 247 32.94 -18.48 -7.15
C LYS A 247 31.76 -19.40 -6.78
N ILE A 248 31.79 -20.69 -7.14
CA ILE A 248 30.74 -21.64 -6.75
C ILE A 248 30.79 -21.90 -5.25
N LEU A 249 31.97 -22.13 -4.68
CA LEU A 249 32.15 -22.34 -3.23
C LEU A 249 31.65 -21.15 -2.41
N ASP A 250 31.91 -19.91 -2.86
CA ASP A 250 31.41 -18.70 -2.18
C ASP A 250 29.90 -18.43 -2.41
N ILE A 251 29.23 -19.14 -3.32
CA ILE A 251 27.75 -19.18 -3.41
C ILE A 251 27.18 -20.24 -2.46
N GLU A 252 27.76 -21.44 -2.43
CA GLU A 252 27.34 -22.52 -1.52
C GLU A 252 27.46 -22.09 -0.05
N LYS A 253 28.55 -21.39 0.29
CA LYS A 253 28.82 -20.80 1.62
C LYS A 253 27.91 -19.60 1.97
N ARG A 254 27.27 -18.96 0.98
CA ARG A 254 26.20 -17.96 1.19
C ARG A 254 24.83 -18.61 1.40
N ASN A 255 24.55 -19.74 0.75
CA ASN A 255 23.29 -20.46 0.95
C ASN A 255 23.20 -21.09 2.36
N THR A 256 24.30 -21.50 2.96
CA THR A 256 24.34 -22.07 4.32
C THR A 256 24.25 -21.03 5.45
N SER A 257 24.11 -19.74 5.16
CA SER A 257 23.94 -18.67 6.17
C SER A 257 22.54 -18.01 6.15
N LEU A 258 21.56 -18.63 5.48
CA LEU A 258 20.18 -18.13 5.42
C LEU A 258 19.37 -18.40 6.72
N PRO A 259 18.43 -17.53 7.09
CA PRO A 259 18.06 -17.32 8.50
C PRO A 259 16.90 -18.18 9.04
N ASP A 260 16.90 -19.49 8.76
CA ASP A 260 15.82 -20.37 9.25
C ASP A 260 16.02 -20.78 10.73
N ASP A 261 17.25 -21.14 11.13
CA ASP A 261 17.59 -21.54 12.51
C ASP A 261 17.25 -20.46 13.55
N THR A 262 17.35 -19.17 13.17
CA THR A 262 17.05 -18.04 14.05
C THR A 262 15.59 -18.01 14.50
N ASN A 263 14.67 -18.45 13.63
CA ASN A 263 13.24 -18.54 13.96
C ASN A 263 12.97 -19.66 14.96
N VAL A 264 13.66 -20.80 14.81
CA VAL A 264 13.55 -21.95 15.72
C VAL A 264 14.07 -21.59 17.11
N ALA A 265 15.22 -20.90 17.20
CA ALA A 265 15.78 -20.44 18.47
C ALA A 265 14.82 -19.51 19.23
N ARG A 266 14.25 -18.50 18.54
CA ARG A 266 13.33 -17.53 19.18
C ARG A 266 12.07 -18.21 19.73
N LEU A 267 11.52 -19.19 19.00
CA LEU A 267 10.35 -19.96 19.45
C LEU A 267 10.67 -20.86 20.67
N GLN A 268 11.91 -21.34 20.80
CA GLN A 268 12.35 -22.07 21.99
C GLN A 268 12.48 -21.16 23.22
N GLU A 269 13.00 -19.94 23.05
CA GLU A 269 13.07 -18.94 24.12
C GLU A 269 11.68 -18.48 24.59
N GLU A 270 10.76 -18.20 23.66
CA GLU A 270 9.36 -17.86 23.99
C GLU A 270 8.67 -18.98 24.79
N LEU A 271 8.90 -20.25 24.41
CA LEU A 271 8.36 -21.43 25.11
C LEU A 271 8.90 -21.57 26.54
N ILE A 272 10.20 -21.32 26.75
CA ILE A 272 10.82 -21.30 28.09
C ILE A 272 10.22 -20.17 28.95
N GLY A 273 10.03 -18.97 28.36
CA GLY A 273 9.40 -17.83 29.03
C GLY A 273 7.92 -18.04 29.38
N VAL A 274 7.20 -18.92 28.69
CA VAL A 274 5.85 -19.37 29.12
C VAL A 274 5.94 -20.37 30.26
N LYS A 275 6.86 -21.35 30.19
CA LYS A 275 7.06 -22.39 31.22
C LYS A 275 7.41 -21.84 32.60
N LEU A 276 8.21 -20.77 32.67
CA LEU A 276 8.58 -20.14 33.94
C LEU A 276 7.37 -19.48 34.62
N ARG A 277 6.59 -18.68 33.88
CA ARG A 277 5.38 -18.01 34.39
C ARG A 277 4.29 -19.00 34.85
N GLU A 278 4.18 -20.15 34.18
CA GLU A 278 3.33 -21.27 34.61
C GLU A 278 3.77 -21.81 35.99
N ALA A 279 5.09 -21.99 36.20
CA ALA A 279 5.63 -22.50 37.46
C ALA A 279 5.44 -21.52 38.63
N GLU A 280 5.66 -20.22 38.41
CA GLU A 280 5.50 -19.15 39.40
C GLU A 280 4.05 -19.04 39.91
N ALA A 281 3.08 -19.12 39.00
CA ALA A 281 1.66 -19.15 39.36
C ALA A 281 1.31 -20.40 40.20
N LEU A 282 1.90 -21.55 39.86
CA LEU A 282 1.71 -22.80 40.61
C LEU A 282 2.38 -22.81 41.99
N THR A 283 3.45 -22.04 42.23
CA THR A 283 4.02 -21.86 43.57
C THR A 283 3.16 -20.92 44.43
N GLY A 284 2.74 -19.76 43.90
CA GLY A 284 1.86 -18.84 44.64
C GLY A 284 0.52 -19.49 45.06
N LEU A 285 -0.05 -20.34 44.19
CA LEU A 285 -1.25 -21.12 44.53
C LEU A 285 -1.03 -22.13 45.68
N LYS A 286 0.18 -22.70 45.81
CA LYS A 286 0.52 -23.61 46.92
C LYS A 286 0.69 -22.87 48.23
N GLU A 287 1.28 -21.67 48.20
CA GLU A 287 1.49 -20.81 49.37
C GLU A 287 0.16 -20.33 49.96
N GLN A 288 -0.74 -19.79 49.14
CA GLN A 288 -2.09 -19.42 49.59
C GLN A 288 -2.86 -20.62 50.17
N ARG A 289 -2.73 -21.80 49.56
CA ARG A 289 -3.32 -23.04 50.09
C ARG A 289 -2.70 -23.48 51.42
N GLN A 290 -1.46 -23.12 51.73
CA GLN A 290 -0.86 -23.38 53.04
C GLN A 290 -1.38 -22.39 54.09
N GLN A 291 -1.42 -21.10 53.77
CA GLN A 291 -1.95 -20.05 54.66
C GLN A 291 -3.39 -20.36 55.12
N VAL A 292 -4.25 -20.87 54.22
CA VAL A 292 -5.60 -21.31 54.58
C VAL A 292 -5.58 -22.48 55.58
N ARG A 293 -4.75 -23.52 55.36
CA ARG A 293 -4.61 -24.64 56.31
C ARG A 293 -4.10 -24.18 57.67
N ASP A 294 -3.14 -23.26 57.70
CA ASP A 294 -2.58 -22.74 58.94
C ASP A 294 -3.66 -22.00 59.74
N LEU A 295 -4.52 -21.21 59.09
CA LEU A 295 -5.67 -20.54 59.71
C LEU A 295 -6.72 -21.54 60.24
N GLU A 296 -7.07 -22.56 59.46
CA GLU A 296 -7.98 -23.64 59.89
C GLU A 296 -7.46 -24.36 61.14
N GLU A 297 -6.15 -24.67 61.19
CA GLU A 297 -5.54 -25.36 62.31
C GLU A 297 -5.44 -24.46 63.56
N HIS A 298 -5.20 -23.14 63.41
CA HIS A 298 -5.31 -22.20 64.52
C HIS A 298 -6.75 -22.13 65.08
N TRP A 299 -7.76 -22.10 64.21
CA TRP A 299 -9.16 -22.11 64.62
C TRP A 299 -9.55 -23.38 65.39
N GLN A 300 -9.15 -24.57 64.90
CA GLN A 300 -9.38 -25.83 65.60
C GLN A 300 -8.70 -25.87 66.98
N ARG A 301 -7.44 -25.41 67.08
CA ARG A 301 -6.73 -25.29 68.36
C ARG A 301 -7.40 -24.32 69.34
N HIS A 302 -8.09 -23.29 68.87
CA HIS A 302 -8.84 -22.35 69.72
C HIS A 302 -10.11 -23.01 70.28
N MET A 303 -10.90 -23.67 69.42
CA MET A 303 -12.11 -24.39 69.82
C MET A 303 -11.83 -25.51 70.83
N ALA A 304 -10.72 -26.23 70.67
CA ALA A 304 -10.32 -27.29 71.61
C ALA A 304 -10.02 -26.77 73.04
N ARG A 305 -9.52 -25.53 73.18
CA ARG A 305 -9.17 -24.94 74.49
C ARG A 305 -10.38 -24.42 75.26
N THR A 306 -11.42 -23.98 74.56
CA THR A 306 -12.61 -23.36 75.17
C THR A 306 -13.64 -24.37 75.69
N ALA A 307 -13.66 -25.59 75.16
CA ALA A 307 -14.66 -26.61 75.50
C ALA A 307 -14.57 -27.17 76.94
N GLY A 308 -13.41 -27.12 77.60
CA GLY A 308 -13.16 -27.87 78.85
C GLY A 308 -13.39 -27.14 80.17
N ARG A 309 -13.67 -25.82 80.18
CA ARG A 309 -13.40 -24.95 81.34
C ARG A 309 -14.51 -24.82 82.39
N TRP A 310 -15.60 -25.59 82.30
CA TRP A 310 -16.83 -25.37 83.08
C TRP A 310 -17.06 -26.40 84.20
N LYS A 311 -16.03 -26.71 84.99
CA LYS A 311 -16.16 -27.54 86.20
C LYS A 311 -15.26 -27.05 87.35
N ASP A 312 -15.92 -26.84 88.50
CA ASP A 312 -15.39 -26.75 89.87
C ASP A 312 -14.41 -25.59 90.21
N ALA A 313 -14.97 -24.52 90.80
CA ALA A 313 -14.26 -23.48 91.57
C ALA A 313 -15.10 -23.07 92.81
N SER A 314 -14.48 -22.54 93.88
CA SER A 314 -15.10 -22.49 95.22
C SER A 314 -15.35 -21.08 95.79
N LYS A 315 -16.43 -20.95 96.58
CA LYS A 315 -17.18 -19.71 96.89
C LYS A 315 -16.48 -18.62 97.73
N LYS A 316 -15.16 -18.50 97.69
CA LYS A 316 -14.42 -17.33 98.23
C LYS A 316 -13.50 -16.64 97.23
N ASN A 317 -13.01 -17.33 96.20
CA ASN A 317 -12.42 -16.66 95.04
C ASN A 317 -13.49 -16.28 94.01
N THR A 318 -14.63 -16.99 93.95
CA THR A 318 -15.64 -16.85 92.89
C THR A 318 -16.11 -15.43 92.62
N MET A 319 -16.09 -14.50 93.59
CA MET A 319 -16.47 -13.12 93.31
C MET A 319 -15.40 -12.38 92.47
N SER A 320 -14.12 -12.61 92.73
CA SER A 320 -13.04 -12.10 91.88
C SER A 320 -13.03 -12.86 90.55
N GLU A 321 -13.10 -14.19 90.59
CA GLU A 321 -13.09 -15.03 89.39
C GLU A 321 -14.24 -14.67 88.44
N LEU A 322 -15.47 -14.45 88.94
CA LEU A 322 -16.60 -13.98 88.13
C LEU A 322 -16.45 -12.53 87.65
N GLN A 323 -15.73 -11.67 88.39
CA GLN A 323 -15.47 -10.29 87.99
C GLN A 323 -14.38 -10.22 86.89
N ASP A 324 -13.35 -11.05 87.01
CA ASP A 324 -12.29 -11.25 86.00
C ASP A 324 -12.85 -11.95 84.75
N GLU A 325 -13.73 -12.95 84.92
CA GLU A 325 -14.48 -13.57 83.83
C GLU A 325 -15.39 -12.55 83.13
N LEU A 326 -16.16 -11.75 83.87
CA LEU A 326 -16.99 -10.68 83.31
C LEU A 326 -16.17 -9.64 82.54
N MET A 327 -14.99 -9.27 83.03
CA MET A 327 -14.06 -8.41 82.29
C MET A 327 -13.51 -9.09 81.04
N SER A 328 -13.17 -10.39 81.09
CA SER A 328 -12.74 -11.14 79.91
C SER A 328 -13.84 -11.34 78.87
N VAL A 329 -15.11 -11.43 79.31
CA VAL A 329 -16.28 -11.51 78.43
C VAL A 329 -16.52 -10.16 77.76
N ARG A 330 -16.43 -9.05 78.52
CA ARG A 330 -16.52 -7.69 77.97
C ARG A 330 -15.39 -7.37 76.99
N LEU A 331 -14.18 -7.86 77.24
CA LEU A 331 -13.06 -7.71 76.30
C LEU A 331 -13.36 -8.44 74.99
N ARG A 332 -13.75 -9.72 75.07
CA ARG A 332 -14.14 -10.53 73.90
C ARG A 332 -15.39 -10.01 73.18
N GLU A 333 -16.32 -9.38 73.89
CA GLU A 333 -17.45 -8.69 73.28
C GLU A 333 -16.98 -7.43 72.53
N ALA A 334 -16.08 -6.63 73.10
CA ALA A 334 -15.51 -5.47 72.43
C ALA A 334 -14.67 -5.84 71.21
N GLU A 335 -13.88 -6.92 71.30
CA GLU A 335 -13.11 -7.53 70.21
C GLU A 335 -14.05 -8.00 69.08
N ALA A 336 -15.03 -8.86 69.38
CA ALA A 336 -16.00 -9.34 68.38
C ALA A 336 -16.86 -8.18 67.79
N GLN A 337 -17.16 -7.14 68.57
CA GLN A 337 -17.80 -5.94 68.03
C GLN A 337 -16.85 -5.10 67.14
N ALA A 338 -15.53 -5.15 67.34
CA ALA A 338 -14.56 -4.50 66.48
C ALA A 338 -14.41 -5.27 65.15
N GLU A 339 -14.24 -6.60 65.22
CA GLU A 339 -14.25 -7.50 64.06
C GLU A 339 -15.54 -7.35 63.24
N LEU A 340 -16.70 -7.21 63.90
CA LEU A 340 -17.99 -6.96 63.25
C LEU A 340 -18.09 -5.58 62.58
N ARG A 341 -17.32 -4.57 63.02
CA ARG A 341 -17.22 -3.26 62.35
C ARG A 341 -16.28 -3.34 61.16
N GLU A 342 -15.13 -3.99 61.31
CA GLU A 342 -14.14 -4.19 60.26
C GLU A 342 -14.70 -5.03 59.10
N THR A 343 -15.32 -6.18 59.39
CA THR A 343 -15.97 -7.03 58.37
C THR A 343 -17.11 -6.30 57.65
N ARG A 344 -17.89 -5.45 58.33
CA ARG A 344 -18.91 -4.60 57.70
C ARG A 344 -18.30 -3.53 56.79
N GLN A 345 -17.20 -2.89 57.21
CA GLN A 345 -16.45 -1.98 56.35
C GLN A 345 -15.94 -2.73 55.11
N ARG A 346 -15.38 -3.94 55.29
CA ARG A 346 -14.84 -4.75 54.19
C ARG A 346 -15.92 -5.22 53.21
N ILE A 347 -17.14 -5.48 53.68
CA ILE A 347 -18.30 -5.74 52.81
C ILE A 347 -18.63 -4.50 51.96
N LEU A 348 -18.68 -3.30 52.56
CA LEU A 348 -18.94 -2.05 51.81
C LEU A 348 -17.83 -1.72 50.80
N GLU A 349 -16.56 -2.02 51.11
CA GLU A 349 -15.44 -1.93 50.17
C GLU A 349 -15.61 -2.91 49.00
N LEU A 350 -16.03 -4.14 49.26
CA LEU A 350 -16.27 -5.14 48.21
C LEU A 350 -17.53 -4.83 47.38
N GLU A 351 -18.60 -4.30 47.97
CA GLU A 351 -19.80 -3.85 47.26
C GLU A 351 -19.50 -2.68 46.33
N THR A 352 -18.72 -1.70 46.79
CA THR A 352 -18.30 -0.55 45.97
C THR A 352 -17.34 -0.97 44.86
N GLN A 353 -16.38 -1.86 45.12
CA GLN A 353 -15.54 -2.48 44.07
C GLN A 353 -16.38 -3.25 43.04
N ASN A 354 -17.36 -4.05 43.48
CA ASN A 354 -18.23 -4.81 42.57
C ASN A 354 -19.07 -3.87 41.68
N GLN A 355 -19.62 -2.79 42.25
CA GLN A 355 -20.33 -1.76 41.51
C GLN A 355 -19.43 -1.03 40.48
N ILE A 356 -18.17 -0.78 40.82
CA ILE A 356 -17.15 -0.23 39.90
C ILE A 356 -16.87 -1.23 38.76
N HIS A 357 -16.57 -2.49 39.06
CA HIS A 357 -16.33 -3.52 38.04
C HIS A 357 -17.54 -3.75 37.13
N SER A 358 -18.77 -3.73 37.68
CA SER A 358 -20.02 -3.81 36.91
C SER A 358 -20.17 -2.61 35.95
N ASN A 359 -19.83 -1.40 36.39
CA ASN A 359 -19.84 -0.21 35.54
C ASN A 359 -18.77 -0.27 34.43
N HIS A 360 -17.57 -0.80 34.71
CA HIS A 360 -16.54 -1.02 33.69
C HIS A 360 -16.96 -2.08 32.67
N LEU A 361 -17.51 -3.22 33.11
CA LEU A 361 -18.01 -4.27 32.23
C LEU A 361 -19.10 -3.74 31.30
N ARG A 362 -20.08 -3.00 31.85
CA ARG A 362 -21.15 -2.38 31.07
C ARG A 362 -20.63 -1.35 30.05
N ARG A 363 -19.55 -0.62 30.36
CA ARG A 363 -18.89 0.30 29.43
C ARG A 363 -18.22 -0.45 28.29
N GLY A 364 -17.42 -1.47 28.61
CA GLY A 364 -16.75 -2.33 27.62
C GLY A 364 -17.74 -3.10 26.73
N GLU A 365 -18.88 -3.52 27.27
CA GLU A 365 -19.99 -4.07 26.46
C GLU A 365 -20.56 -3.04 25.47
N GLN A 366 -20.71 -1.78 25.86
CA GLN A 366 -21.25 -0.74 25.00
C GLN A 366 -20.23 -0.31 23.91
N GLU A 367 -18.94 -0.25 24.26
CA GLU A 367 -17.84 -0.05 23.32
C GLU A 367 -17.75 -1.21 22.31
N SER A 368 -17.84 -2.46 22.80
CA SER A 368 -17.87 -3.67 21.97
C SER A 368 -19.06 -3.67 20.97
N ARG A 369 -20.27 -3.30 21.42
CA ARG A 369 -21.43 -3.15 20.52
C ARG A 369 -21.21 -2.07 19.46
N SER A 370 -20.71 -0.89 19.86
CA SER A 370 -20.37 0.21 18.93
C SER A 370 -19.33 -0.22 17.88
N HIS A 371 -18.30 -0.95 18.29
CA HIS A 371 -17.34 -1.54 17.36
C HIS A 371 -17.99 -2.58 16.42
N GLN A 372 -18.90 -3.42 16.93
CA GLN A 372 -19.60 -4.44 16.14
C GLN A 372 -20.56 -3.81 15.11
N GLU A 373 -21.30 -2.76 15.47
CA GLU A 373 -22.16 -1.97 14.57
C GLU A 373 -21.33 -1.27 13.47
N ARG A 374 -20.18 -0.68 13.84
CA ARG A 374 -19.22 -0.09 12.89
C ARG A 374 -18.64 -1.14 11.94
N VAL A 375 -18.28 -2.33 12.43
CA VAL A 375 -17.80 -3.45 11.60
C VAL A 375 -18.88 -3.95 10.65
N GLN A 376 -20.14 -4.08 11.09
CA GLN A 376 -21.25 -4.42 10.20
C GLN A 376 -21.45 -3.37 9.11
N THR A 377 -21.45 -2.09 9.47
CA THR A 377 -21.60 -0.97 8.53
C THR A 377 -20.50 -0.97 7.46
N LEU A 378 -19.23 -1.10 7.87
CA LEU A 378 -18.08 -1.20 6.96
C LEU A 378 -18.14 -2.48 6.11
N THR A 379 -18.67 -3.58 6.64
CA THR A 379 -18.85 -4.85 5.90
C THR A 379 -19.91 -4.72 4.79
N VAL A 380 -21.00 -3.99 5.03
CA VAL A 380 -22.01 -3.68 4.00
C VAL A 380 -21.41 -2.77 2.93
N GLN A 381 -20.75 -1.67 3.33
CA GLN A 381 -20.09 -0.75 2.39
C GLN A 381 -19.04 -1.45 1.50
N ASN A 382 -18.25 -2.38 2.06
CA ASN A 382 -17.29 -3.16 1.27
C ASN A 382 -17.98 -4.11 0.27
N LYS A 383 -19.13 -4.69 0.61
CA LYS A 383 -19.92 -5.51 -0.33
C LYS A 383 -20.47 -4.67 -1.47
N ASP A 384 -21.04 -3.50 -1.18
CA ASP A 384 -21.59 -2.61 -2.19
C ASP A 384 -20.50 -2.10 -3.14
N LEU A 385 -19.34 -1.69 -2.62
CA LEU A 385 -18.16 -1.32 -3.42
C LEU A 385 -17.65 -2.49 -4.27
N HIS A 386 -17.66 -3.72 -3.75
CA HIS A 386 -17.27 -4.90 -4.52
C HIS A 386 -18.25 -5.20 -5.67
N VAL A 387 -19.56 -5.04 -5.45
CA VAL A 387 -20.58 -5.17 -6.51
C VAL A 387 -20.42 -4.08 -7.57
N GLN A 388 -20.19 -2.83 -7.17
CA GLN A 388 -19.90 -1.73 -8.11
C GLN A 388 -18.65 -2.02 -8.95
N LEU A 389 -17.58 -2.53 -8.33
CA LEU A 389 -16.34 -2.89 -9.01
C LEU A 389 -16.53 -4.06 -10.00
N GLN A 390 -17.37 -5.05 -9.66
CA GLN A 390 -17.75 -6.13 -10.58
C GLN A 390 -18.56 -5.59 -11.78
N GLU A 391 -19.53 -4.71 -11.55
CA GLU A 391 -20.34 -4.09 -12.62
C GLU A 391 -19.50 -3.19 -13.55
N ILE A 392 -18.53 -2.45 -13.01
CA ILE A 392 -17.58 -1.67 -13.82
C ILE A 392 -16.72 -2.59 -14.68
N LYS A 393 -16.19 -3.69 -14.13
CA LYS A 393 -15.44 -4.69 -14.92
C LYS A 393 -16.30 -5.34 -16.01
N ARG A 394 -17.57 -5.63 -15.71
CA ARG A 394 -18.54 -6.17 -16.69
C ARG A 394 -18.73 -5.20 -17.86
N ARG A 395 -18.97 -3.91 -17.58
CA ARG A 395 -19.10 -2.85 -18.60
C ARG A 395 -17.82 -2.65 -19.41
N GLN A 396 -16.66 -2.72 -18.77
CA GLN A 396 -15.37 -2.62 -19.46
C GLN A 396 -15.21 -3.74 -20.50
N ALA A 397 -15.55 -4.98 -20.14
CA ALA A 397 -15.52 -6.11 -21.07
C ALA A 397 -16.56 -5.98 -22.20
N GLU A 398 -17.76 -5.44 -21.93
CA GLU A 398 -18.76 -5.15 -22.97
C GLU A 398 -18.26 -4.10 -23.98
N ILE A 399 -17.59 -3.04 -23.50
CA ILE A 399 -17.02 -1.98 -24.35
C ILE A 399 -15.84 -2.51 -25.16
N GLU A 400 -14.98 -3.33 -24.56
CA GLU A 400 -13.84 -3.96 -25.24
C GLU A 400 -14.31 -4.94 -26.33
N CYS A 401 -15.40 -5.67 -26.10
CA CYS A 401 -16.01 -6.55 -27.10
C CYS A 401 -16.54 -5.75 -28.30
N LYS A 402 -17.35 -4.70 -28.04
CA LYS A 402 -17.88 -3.81 -29.09
C LYS A 402 -16.79 -3.13 -29.90
N SER A 403 -15.72 -2.67 -29.25
CA SER A 403 -14.56 -2.07 -29.92
C SER A 403 -13.87 -3.07 -30.87
N LYS A 404 -13.75 -4.34 -30.48
CA LYS A 404 -13.23 -5.42 -31.34
C LYS A 404 -14.17 -5.75 -32.51
N GLU A 405 -15.48 -5.76 -32.27
CA GLU A 405 -16.51 -5.95 -33.31
C GLU A 405 -16.48 -4.81 -34.34
N GLU A 406 -16.39 -3.55 -33.89
CA GLU A 406 -16.27 -2.36 -34.75
C GLU A 406 -15.00 -2.42 -35.62
N VAL A 407 -13.85 -2.75 -35.03
CA VAL A 407 -12.58 -2.93 -35.77
C VAL A 407 -12.67 -4.09 -36.79
N MET A 408 -13.36 -5.18 -36.45
CA MET A 408 -13.60 -6.29 -37.37
C MET A 408 -14.52 -5.86 -38.53
N ALA A 409 -15.57 -5.09 -38.23
CA ALA A 409 -16.51 -4.55 -39.23
C ALA A 409 -15.88 -3.46 -40.13
N VAL A 410 -14.82 -2.78 -39.70
CA VAL A 410 -13.98 -1.95 -40.58
C VAL A 410 -13.15 -2.85 -41.52
N ARG A 411 -12.40 -3.80 -40.96
CA ARG A 411 -11.54 -4.70 -41.75
C ARG A 411 -12.28 -5.54 -42.79
N LEU A 412 -13.51 -5.97 -42.50
CA LEU A 412 -14.37 -6.66 -43.48
C LEU A 412 -14.68 -5.75 -44.67
N ARG A 413 -15.13 -4.51 -44.43
CA ARG A 413 -15.39 -3.53 -45.50
C ARG A 413 -14.12 -3.14 -46.27
N GLU A 414 -12.96 -3.11 -45.63
CA GLU A 414 -11.68 -2.93 -46.31
C GLU A 414 -11.35 -4.10 -47.23
N ALA A 415 -11.58 -5.35 -46.78
CA ALA A 415 -11.41 -6.55 -47.60
C ALA A 415 -12.40 -6.61 -48.78
N ASP A 416 -13.68 -6.27 -48.55
CA ASP A 416 -14.71 -6.19 -49.60
C ASP A 416 -14.33 -5.15 -50.67
N ASN A 417 -13.83 -3.98 -50.25
CA ASN A 417 -13.33 -2.95 -51.17
C ASN A 417 -12.10 -3.41 -51.96
N ILE A 418 -11.18 -4.15 -51.33
CA ILE A 418 -9.99 -4.71 -52.01
C ILE A 418 -10.40 -5.78 -53.04
N ALA A 419 -11.37 -6.63 -52.71
CA ALA A 419 -11.93 -7.60 -53.66
C ALA A 419 -12.57 -6.91 -54.87
N ALA A 420 -13.42 -5.90 -54.64
CA ALA A 420 -14.03 -5.11 -55.71
C ALA A 420 -13.00 -4.37 -56.58
N MET A 421 -11.92 -3.84 -55.99
CA MET A 421 -10.81 -3.26 -56.75
C MET A 421 -10.08 -4.31 -57.61
N ALA A 422 -9.89 -5.53 -57.10
CA ALA A 422 -9.26 -6.62 -57.86
C ALA A 422 -10.15 -7.09 -59.03
N GLU A 423 -11.46 -7.21 -58.84
CA GLU A 423 -12.41 -7.51 -59.92
C GLU A 423 -12.40 -6.43 -61.01
N LEU A 424 -12.39 -5.14 -60.63
CA LEU A 424 -12.29 -4.04 -61.58
C LEU A 424 -10.93 -3.99 -62.30
N GLN A 425 -9.83 -4.32 -61.61
CA GLN A 425 -8.51 -4.45 -62.25
C GLN A 425 -8.47 -5.60 -63.25
N GLN A 426 -9.07 -6.75 -62.93
CA GLN A 426 -9.20 -7.87 -63.86
C GLN A 426 -10.00 -7.46 -65.11
N GLN A 427 -11.16 -6.82 -64.94
CA GLN A 427 -11.97 -6.33 -66.07
C GLN A 427 -11.23 -5.31 -66.94
N ILE A 428 -10.42 -4.43 -66.34
CA ILE A 428 -9.56 -3.50 -67.09
C ILE A 428 -8.51 -4.26 -67.91
N SER A 429 -7.82 -5.25 -67.32
CA SER A 429 -6.84 -6.05 -68.05
C SER A 429 -7.46 -6.93 -69.14
N GLU A 430 -8.67 -7.46 -68.94
CA GLU A 430 -9.43 -8.18 -69.97
C GLU A 430 -9.75 -7.26 -71.16
N LEU A 431 -10.25 -6.04 -70.91
CA LEU A 431 -10.50 -5.03 -71.95
C LEU A 431 -9.22 -4.50 -72.61
N GLU A 432 -8.10 -4.45 -71.90
CA GLU A 432 -6.79 -4.09 -72.47
C GLU A 432 -6.26 -5.18 -73.40
N ILE A 433 -6.52 -6.46 -73.10
CA ILE A 433 -6.22 -7.59 -73.98
C ILE A 433 -7.11 -7.55 -75.22
N GLU A 434 -8.44 -7.46 -75.07
CA GLU A 434 -9.38 -7.37 -76.21
C GLU A 434 -9.02 -6.21 -77.16
N LYS A 435 -8.69 -5.04 -76.62
CA LYS A 435 -8.25 -3.86 -77.39
C LYS A 435 -6.93 -4.10 -78.15
N GLU A 436 -5.97 -4.81 -77.57
CA GLU A 436 -4.71 -5.12 -78.24
C GLU A 436 -4.90 -6.25 -79.27
N GLU A 437 -5.81 -7.19 -79.04
CA GLU A 437 -6.27 -8.17 -80.04
C GLU A 437 -6.98 -7.49 -81.23
N GLU A 438 -7.91 -6.56 -80.99
CA GLU A 438 -8.53 -5.74 -82.05
C GLU A 438 -7.48 -4.95 -82.82
N LYS A 439 -6.47 -4.40 -82.15
CA LYS A 439 -5.36 -3.67 -82.76
C LYS A 439 -4.49 -4.59 -83.62
N VAL A 440 -4.13 -5.78 -83.12
CA VAL A 440 -3.39 -6.80 -83.90
C VAL A 440 -4.21 -7.28 -85.10
N GLN A 441 -5.51 -7.52 -84.93
CA GLN A 441 -6.44 -7.87 -86.00
C GLN A 441 -6.58 -6.73 -87.03
N GLY A 442 -6.54 -5.47 -86.59
CA GLY A 442 -6.45 -4.30 -87.45
C GLY A 442 -5.18 -4.29 -88.31
N HIS A 443 -4.02 -4.58 -87.71
CA HIS A 443 -2.74 -4.71 -88.44
C HIS A 443 -2.73 -5.92 -89.39
N LEU A 444 -3.35 -7.03 -89.02
CA LEU A 444 -3.55 -8.22 -89.88
C LEU A 444 -4.40 -7.88 -91.12
N ASN A 445 -5.50 -7.15 -90.94
CA ASN A 445 -6.31 -6.65 -92.04
C ASN A 445 -5.55 -5.65 -92.94
N HIS A 446 -4.57 -4.92 -92.38
CA HIS A 446 -3.74 -3.94 -93.09
C HIS A 446 -2.38 -4.45 -93.55
N THR A 447 -2.07 -5.74 -93.35
CA THR A 447 -0.78 -6.33 -93.76
C THR A 447 -0.60 -6.23 -95.27
N ASP A 448 0.64 -6.10 -95.75
CA ASP A 448 0.96 -6.03 -97.19
C ASP A 448 0.27 -7.13 -98.00
N SER A 449 0.08 -8.33 -97.45
CA SER A 449 -0.73 -9.42 -98.05
C SER A 449 -2.11 -8.95 -98.54
N SER A 450 -2.83 -8.15 -97.74
CA SER A 450 -4.18 -7.64 -98.04
C SER A 450 -4.17 -6.48 -99.05
N GLN A 451 -3.06 -5.73 -99.13
CA GLN A 451 -2.86 -4.70 -100.14
C GLN A 451 -2.42 -5.32 -101.47
N TYR A 452 -1.44 -6.22 -101.45
CA TYR A 452 -0.95 -7.02 -102.58
C TYR A 452 -2.06 -7.85 -103.24
N ILE A 453 -2.98 -8.44 -102.46
CA ILE A 453 -4.19 -9.11 -103.01
C ILE A 453 -5.15 -8.12 -103.69
N ARG A 454 -5.15 -6.85 -103.30
CA ARG A 454 -5.93 -5.78 -103.94
C ARG A 454 -5.26 -5.33 -105.23
N ASP A 455 -3.96 -5.05 -105.18
CA ASP A 455 -3.15 -4.65 -106.33
C ASP A 455 -3.17 -5.75 -107.43
N LEU A 456 -3.11 -7.03 -107.04
CA LEU A 456 -3.30 -8.17 -107.95
C LEU A 456 -4.72 -8.22 -108.55
N LYS A 457 -5.77 -7.88 -107.79
CA LYS A 457 -7.15 -7.79 -108.31
C LYS A 457 -7.30 -6.63 -109.29
N ASP A 458 -6.62 -5.52 -109.05
CA ASP A 458 -6.66 -4.34 -109.91
C ASP A 458 -5.88 -4.60 -111.19
N GLN A 459 -4.70 -5.24 -111.14
CA GLN A 459 -4.00 -5.78 -112.33
C GLN A 459 -4.86 -6.78 -113.13
N ILE A 460 -5.56 -7.70 -112.47
CA ILE A 460 -6.51 -8.62 -113.11
C ILE A 460 -7.69 -7.85 -113.76
N SER A 461 -8.04 -6.67 -113.25
CA SER A 461 -9.10 -5.83 -113.78
C SER A 461 -8.63 -4.96 -114.95
N GLU A 462 -7.42 -4.42 -114.90
CA GLU A 462 -6.75 -3.76 -116.03
C GLU A 462 -6.57 -4.74 -117.19
N LEU A 463 -6.04 -5.95 -116.95
CA LEU A 463 -5.93 -7.00 -117.97
C LEU A 463 -7.29 -7.38 -118.59
N LYS A 464 -8.39 -7.35 -117.81
CA LYS A 464 -9.75 -7.54 -118.35
C LYS A 464 -10.19 -6.35 -119.23
N HIS A 465 -9.88 -5.13 -118.84
CA HIS A 465 -10.16 -3.92 -119.64
C HIS A 465 -9.30 -3.87 -120.91
N GLU A 466 -8.07 -4.36 -120.87
CA GLU A 466 -7.18 -4.50 -122.02
C GLU A 466 -7.69 -5.57 -122.99
N ILE A 467 -8.09 -6.75 -122.48
CA ILE A 467 -8.79 -7.80 -123.26
C ILE A 467 -10.08 -7.26 -123.90
N PHE A 468 -10.83 -6.40 -123.19
CA PHE A 468 -12.04 -5.76 -123.71
C PHE A 468 -11.72 -4.75 -124.83
N SER A 469 -10.66 -3.97 -124.67
CA SER A 469 -10.21 -2.96 -125.63
C SER A 469 -9.60 -3.58 -126.89
N LEU A 470 -8.79 -4.63 -126.75
CA LEU A 470 -8.17 -5.37 -127.85
C LEU A 470 -9.18 -6.19 -128.66
N LYS A 471 -10.34 -6.53 -128.10
CA LYS A 471 -11.47 -7.08 -128.88
C LYS A 471 -12.08 -6.09 -129.90
N GLY A 472 -11.71 -4.81 -129.86
CA GLY A 472 -12.25 -3.76 -130.72
C GLY A 472 -11.68 -3.67 -132.14
N LYS A 473 -10.56 -4.31 -132.47
CA LYS A 473 -9.96 -4.30 -133.82
C LYS A 473 -9.46 -5.69 -134.26
N ARG A 474 -9.57 -5.98 -135.56
CA ARG A 474 -9.34 -7.31 -136.16
C ARG A 474 -8.02 -7.38 -136.93
N SER A 475 -7.36 -8.55 -136.85
CA SER A 475 -6.36 -9.08 -137.81
C SER A 475 -5.00 -8.35 -137.85
N LEU A 476 -3.85 -8.99 -137.59
CA LEU A 476 -3.23 -10.02 -138.44
C LEU A 476 -2.05 -10.75 -137.75
N ALA A 477 -1.66 -11.89 -138.34
CA ALA A 477 -0.32 -12.50 -138.40
C ALA A 477 0.34 -13.18 -137.15
N ASN A 478 0.84 -14.39 -137.46
CA ASN A 478 2.07 -15.06 -136.99
C ASN A 478 2.21 -15.69 -135.58
N GLN A 479 2.24 -17.03 -135.60
CA GLN A 479 3.10 -17.94 -134.82
C GLN A 479 4.62 -17.62 -134.94
N PRO A 480 5.54 -18.30 -134.20
CA PRO A 480 5.38 -19.36 -133.18
C PRO A 480 5.92 -18.85 -131.81
N SER A 481 6.75 -19.49 -130.95
CA SER A 481 7.38 -20.82 -130.81
C SER A 481 7.96 -21.01 -129.41
N PHE A 482 7.80 -22.22 -128.83
CA PHE A 482 8.68 -22.81 -127.78
C PHE A 482 8.76 -22.08 -126.42
N ASP A 483 9.33 -22.64 -125.34
CA ASP A 483 9.38 -24.02 -124.80
C ASP A 483 10.09 -23.94 -123.42
N GLY A 484 10.02 -25.00 -122.62
CA GLY A 484 11.18 -25.39 -121.81
C GLY A 484 11.17 -25.10 -120.31
N ILE A 485 11.19 -26.19 -119.56
CA ILE A 485 12.22 -26.49 -118.55
C ILE A 485 12.11 -25.81 -117.17
N HIS A 486 11.78 -26.67 -116.20
CA HIS A 486 12.08 -26.62 -114.76
C HIS A 486 13.45 -26.04 -114.38
N ILE A 487 13.63 -25.67 -113.11
CA ILE A 487 14.61 -26.32 -112.23
C ILE A 487 14.32 -26.03 -110.74
N VAL A 488 14.78 -26.92 -109.86
CA VAL A 488 14.65 -26.84 -108.40
C VAL A 488 16.05 -26.75 -107.77
N ASN A 489 16.23 -25.87 -106.80
CA ASN A 489 17.10 -26.03 -105.62
C ASN A 489 16.74 -24.89 -104.64
N HIS A 490 16.44 -25.14 -103.37
CA HIS A 490 17.36 -25.57 -102.29
C HIS A 490 18.53 -24.61 -102.08
N TYR A 491 18.60 -24.04 -100.87
CA TYR A 491 19.82 -24.15 -100.06
C TYR A 491 19.46 -24.28 -98.58
N VAL A 492 20.26 -25.04 -97.83
CA VAL A 492 20.23 -25.13 -96.36
C VAL A 492 21.36 -24.26 -95.82
N GLY A 493 21.11 -23.52 -94.75
CA GLY A 493 22.11 -22.74 -94.02
C GLY A 493 21.79 -22.81 -92.53
N ASP A 494 22.80 -23.06 -91.72
CA ASP A 494 22.66 -23.62 -90.37
C ASP A 494 23.55 -22.86 -89.36
N GLU A 495 23.37 -23.20 -88.08
CA GLU A 495 24.26 -22.94 -86.95
C GLU A 495 24.41 -21.52 -86.36
N SER A 496 25.04 -21.52 -85.19
CA SER A 496 24.98 -20.52 -84.12
C SER A 496 26.33 -19.85 -83.84
N TYR A 497 26.32 -18.66 -83.22
CA TYR A 497 27.50 -18.07 -82.54
C TYR A 497 27.10 -17.16 -81.36
N GLN A 498 28.07 -16.82 -80.52
CA GLN A 498 27.93 -16.13 -79.22
C GLN A 498 28.70 -14.79 -79.18
N SER A 499 28.38 -13.97 -78.15
CA SER A 499 29.35 -13.22 -77.30
C SER A 499 29.64 -11.71 -77.53
N SER A 500 29.51 -10.95 -76.42
CA SER A 500 30.34 -9.83 -75.89
C SER A 500 30.33 -8.38 -76.43
N ASP A 501 30.73 -7.48 -75.51
CA ASP A 501 31.19 -6.07 -75.59
C ASP A 501 30.13 -4.94 -75.53
N GLU A 502 30.29 -3.79 -74.84
CA GLU A 502 31.08 -3.33 -73.65
C GLU A 502 30.62 -1.89 -73.23
N ASP A 503 31.27 -1.25 -72.24
CA ASP A 503 31.13 0.16 -71.75
C ASP A 503 29.83 0.50 -70.95
N GLY A 504 29.80 1.46 -69.99
CA GLY A 504 30.90 2.23 -69.38
C GLY A 504 30.47 3.39 -68.43
N VAL A 505 31.31 3.70 -67.42
CA VAL A 505 31.40 4.99 -66.65
C VAL A 505 30.24 5.36 -65.67
N LYS A 506 30.41 6.35 -64.76
CA LYS A 506 30.88 6.24 -63.35
C LYS A 506 30.44 7.47 -62.50
N ALA A 507 30.56 7.41 -61.17
CA ALA A 507 30.14 8.43 -60.20
C ALA A 507 31.26 9.42 -59.77
N PRO A 508 30.96 10.41 -58.90
CA PRO A 508 31.93 10.85 -57.87
C PRO A 508 31.33 11.06 -56.45
N THR A 509 32.23 11.28 -55.48
CA THR A 509 31.99 11.53 -54.03
C THR A 509 32.69 12.85 -53.58
N LEU A 510 32.96 13.26 -52.33
CA LEU A 510 33.18 12.60 -51.02
C LEU A 510 33.16 13.66 -49.86
N GLN A 511 33.47 13.20 -48.63
CA GLN A 511 34.19 13.90 -47.53
C GLN A 511 33.47 14.58 -46.35
N ASP A 512 34.11 14.39 -45.18
CA ASP A 512 33.84 14.94 -43.85
C ASP A 512 34.37 16.36 -43.63
N THR A 513 33.83 17.08 -42.63
CA THR A 513 34.66 17.75 -41.61
C THR A 513 33.88 18.16 -40.36
N GLN A 514 34.56 18.21 -39.21
CA GLN A 514 34.11 18.84 -37.96
C GLN A 514 35.10 19.99 -37.62
N PRO A 515 34.72 21.06 -36.89
CA PRO A 515 35.01 21.02 -35.44
C PRO A 515 34.17 21.93 -34.48
N ARG A 516 34.10 21.48 -33.22
CA ARG A 516 34.19 22.26 -31.94
C ARG A 516 33.33 23.52 -31.65
N SER A 517 32.59 23.38 -30.54
CA SER A 517 32.64 24.20 -29.29
C SER A 517 31.56 25.25 -28.98
N SER A 518 31.31 25.36 -27.65
CA SER A 518 30.36 26.26 -26.95
C SER A 518 28.87 26.02 -27.23
N SER A 519 27.95 26.06 -26.25
CA SER A 519 28.08 26.33 -24.80
C SER A 519 27.13 25.44 -23.97
N ARG A 520 27.38 25.32 -22.66
CA ARG A 520 26.43 24.68 -21.71
C ARG A 520 25.46 25.73 -21.19
N VAL A 521 24.16 25.41 -21.17
CA VAL A 521 23.25 25.91 -20.11
C VAL A 521 22.43 24.73 -19.57
N ARG A 522 22.66 24.41 -18.29
CA ARG A 522 21.74 23.63 -17.45
C ARG A 522 21.25 24.60 -16.38
N LEU A 523 19.97 24.94 -16.40
CA LEU A 523 19.29 25.59 -15.27
C LEU A 523 18.03 24.81 -14.90
N ARG A 524 17.57 25.03 -13.67
CA ARG A 524 16.65 24.13 -12.94
C ARG A 524 15.18 24.39 -13.29
N PRO A 525 14.27 23.44 -13.02
CA PRO A 525 12.89 23.80 -12.71
C PRO A 525 12.88 24.67 -11.44
N ASN A 526 12.15 25.78 -11.46
CA ASN A 526 11.81 26.52 -10.25
C ASN A 526 10.53 27.35 -10.47
N LEU A 527 9.44 26.88 -9.89
CA LEU A 527 8.30 27.71 -9.50
C LEU A 527 7.93 27.25 -8.09
N GLY A 528 8.08 28.16 -7.14
CA GLY A 528 7.67 28.01 -5.75
C GLY A 528 7.25 29.38 -5.27
N ASP A 529 6.03 29.46 -4.77
CA ASP A 529 5.32 30.60 -4.21
C ASP A 529 4.04 30.01 -3.57
N THR A 530 3.62 30.35 -2.35
CA THR A 530 4.30 31.02 -1.22
C THR A 530 3.60 30.58 0.09
N ASP A 531 3.87 31.27 1.21
CA ASP A 531 3.39 31.05 2.60
C ASP A 531 4.20 29.97 3.38
N SER A 532 4.96 30.29 4.44
CA SER A 532 4.70 31.09 5.68
C SER A 532 3.80 30.34 6.67
N GLU A 533 4.09 30.27 7.97
CA GLU A 533 5.22 30.82 8.75
C GLU A 533 5.46 29.95 10.02
N GLU A 534 6.02 30.51 11.10
CA GLU A 534 6.18 29.90 12.45
C GLU A 534 7.30 28.85 12.59
N GLU A 535 8.52 29.36 12.70
CA GLU A 535 9.59 28.73 13.49
C GLU A 535 9.34 29.07 14.98
N GLU A 536 9.37 28.08 15.88
CA GLU A 536 9.51 28.31 17.33
C GLU A 536 10.94 27.98 17.76
N GLU A 537 11.59 28.94 18.43
CA GLU A 537 12.90 28.79 19.07
C GLU A 537 12.74 28.07 20.42
N GLU A 538 13.53 27.04 20.70
CA GLU A 538 13.95 26.72 22.08
C GLU A 538 15.47 26.43 22.09
N GLU A 539 16.11 26.77 23.20
CA GLU A 539 17.54 27.11 23.28
C GLU A 539 18.46 25.89 23.55
N ASP A 540 19.73 26.00 23.16
CA ASP A 540 20.80 25.12 23.67
C ASP A 540 21.04 25.43 25.17
N ASP A 541 21.07 24.40 26.02
CA ASP A 541 21.53 24.49 27.41
C ASP A 541 22.49 23.31 27.70
N ASP A 542 23.68 23.63 28.24
CA ASP A 542 24.80 22.70 28.46
C ASP A 542 24.77 22.04 29.87
N ASP A 543 25.61 21.02 30.07
CA ASP A 543 25.80 20.22 31.31
C ASP A 543 24.56 19.39 31.77
N ASP A 544 24.71 18.20 32.36
CA ASP A 544 25.87 17.62 33.07
C ASP A 544 25.98 16.10 32.80
N GLY A 545 27.15 15.49 33.02
CA GLY A 545 27.47 14.14 32.52
C GLY A 545 27.87 13.10 33.58
N GLU A 546 27.01 12.10 33.84
CA GLU A 546 27.39 10.88 34.60
C GLU A 546 27.42 9.59 33.74
N ALA A 547 28.62 9.19 33.35
CA ALA A 547 28.87 7.96 32.59
C ALA A 547 29.02 6.71 33.49
N LEU A 548 27.91 6.17 34.00
CA LEU A 548 27.91 4.94 34.82
C LEU A 548 28.26 3.68 33.99
N ARG A 549 29.57 3.38 33.92
CA ARG A 549 30.09 2.09 33.44
C ARG A 549 29.68 0.95 34.37
N LEU A 550 28.93 -0.02 33.86
CA LEU A 550 28.80 -1.35 34.49
C LEU A 550 29.40 -2.44 33.60
N SER A 551 30.23 -3.28 34.21
CA SER A 551 31.05 -4.28 33.53
C SER A 551 30.36 -5.64 33.45
N VAL A 552 30.51 -6.32 32.31
CA VAL A 552 30.04 -7.69 32.10
C VAL A 552 31.14 -8.68 32.51
N PRO A 553 30.92 -9.54 33.53
CA PRO A 553 31.81 -10.67 33.82
C PRO A 553 31.57 -11.84 32.83
N PRO A 554 32.59 -12.69 32.56
CA PRO A 554 32.54 -13.67 31.47
C PRO A 554 31.66 -14.90 31.76
N SER A 555 31.19 -15.52 30.67
CA SER A 555 30.37 -16.73 30.66
C SER A 555 31.04 -17.93 31.33
N SER A 556 30.40 -18.50 32.36
CA SER A 556 30.84 -19.77 32.96
C SER A 556 30.33 -20.97 32.16
N HIS A 557 31.25 -21.81 31.65
CA HIS A 557 30.89 -23.05 30.99
C HIS A 557 30.21 -24.02 31.95
N LYS A 558 29.11 -24.66 31.52
CA LYS A 558 28.63 -25.92 32.11
C LYS A 558 28.35 -26.92 31.00
N SER A 559 29.15 -27.99 30.97
CA SER A 559 28.93 -29.15 30.12
C SER A 559 27.68 -29.90 30.59
N THR A 560 26.79 -30.25 29.67
CA THR A 560 25.76 -31.26 29.92
C THR A 560 26.27 -32.57 29.33
N THR A 561 26.49 -33.55 30.21
CA THR A 561 26.81 -34.92 29.81
C THR A 561 25.54 -35.65 29.36
N VAL A 562 25.71 -36.64 28.46
CA VAL A 562 24.67 -37.53 27.90
C VAL A 562 23.73 -38.10 28.96
#